data_AF-A0A4Q4BMJ0-F1
#
_entry.id   AF-A0A4Q4BMJ0-F1
#
_cell.length_a   1.000
_cell.length_b   1.000
_cell.length_c   1.000
_cell.angle_alpha   90.00
_cell.angle_beta   90.00
_cell.angle_gamma   90.00
#
_symmetry.space_group_name_H-M   'P 1'
#
loop_
_entity.id
_entity.type
_entity.pdbx_description
1 polymer ?
#
loop_
_entity_poly.entity_id
_entity_poly.type
_entity_poly.pdbx_seq_one_letter_code
_entity_poly.pdbx_strand_id
1 'polypeptide(L)'
;MLNYRFAGLNVFGSYAYQHNRSSSAYLSNKVISDRNPPLAYHQNQSSNGLSHAHNASLGADYTINDRHMVGFLATQNQKQGNSGFVQQILFGSRLGLGDSALVSRNMSSSDLLTTGLSVNSRHTLSAGGQLLLLDAGHTRYRSGGPASFDNSYYDARRAASRRGEHIGNDASEKIDLTTLKADYSLPMGGGGKLEAGLKAAAPEAEGTKARLRRGFPAGRRERRRRRPPRLERRRDSSGP
;
A
#
# COMPACT_ATOMS: atom_id res chain seq x y z
N MET A 1 8.05 16.76 15.03
CA MET A 1 6.86 16.72 15.91
C MET A 1 6.69 18.11 16.49
N LEU A 2 5.47 18.63 16.52
CA LEU A 2 5.12 19.90 17.12
C LEU A 2 4.20 19.62 18.30
N ASN A 3 4.41 20.32 19.40
CA ASN A 3 3.52 20.30 20.54
C ASN A 3 3.47 21.71 21.14
N TYR A 4 2.27 22.24 21.32
CA TYR A 4 2.03 23.55 21.90
C TYR A 4 0.95 23.43 22.96
N ARG A 5 1.25 23.91 24.16
CA ARG A 5 0.32 23.87 25.29
C ARG A 5 0.14 25.27 25.85
N PHE A 6 -1.12 25.69 25.98
CA PHE A 6 -1.49 26.95 26.59
C PHE A 6 -2.77 26.79 27.41
N ALA A 7 -2.66 27.09 28.71
CA ALA A 7 -3.72 26.89 29.70
C ALA A 7 -4.30 25.46 29.63
N GLY A 8 -5.56 25.31 29.23
CA GLY A 8 -6.26 24.03 29.06
C GLY A 8 -6.15 23.41 27.66
N LEU A 9 -5.55 24.10 26.69
CA LEU A 9 -5.42 23.61 25.32
C LEU A 9 -4.02 23.00 25.08
N ASN A 10 -3.99 21.80 24.50
CA ASN A 10 -2.80 21.10 24.06
C ASN A 10 -2.96 20.73 22.59
N VAL A 11 -2.20 21.32 21.68
CA VAL A 11 -2.24 21.03 20.24
C VAL A 11 -0.94 20.35 19.85
N PHE A 12 -1.04 19.22 19.16
CA PHE A 12 0.11 18.44 18.76
C PHE A 12 -0.03 17.93 17.33
N GLY A 13 1.11 17.74 16.68
CA GLY A 13 1.13 17.23 15.32
C GLY A 13 2.46 16.60 14.96
N SER A 14 2.42 15.69 14.00
CA SER A 14 3.61 15.08 13.43
C SER A 14 3.44 14.84 11.95
N TYR A 15 4.56 14.85 11.24
CA TYR A 15 4.63 14.48 9.85
C TYR A 15 5.95 13.74 9.63
N ALA A 16 5.88 12.63 8.93
CA ALA A 16 7.02 11.81 8.57
C ALA A 16 6.91 11.42 7.10
N TYR A 17 8.02 11.60 6.39
CA TYR A 17 8.19 11.15 5.02
C TYR A 17 9.22 10.02 4.97
N GLN A 18 8.91 8.97 4.22
CA GLN A 18 9.85 7.88 3.95
C GLN A 18 9.99 7.70 2.45
N HIS A 19 11.23 7.49 1.99
CA HIS A 19 11.54 7.15 0.61
C HIS A 19 12.40 5.90 0.60
N ASN A 20 11.86 4.81 0.08
CA ASN A 20 12.51 3.51 0.11
C ASN A 20 12.71 3.00 -1.31
N ARG A 21 13.95 2.65 -1.62
CA ARG A 21 14.31 1.92 -2.82
C ARG A 21 14.78 0.52 -2.42
N SER A 22 14.29 -0.49 -3.11
CA SER A 22 14.69 -1.88 -2.88
C SER A 22 15.13 -2.53 -4.18
N SER A 23 16.05 -3.48 -4.05
CA SER A 23 16.43 -4.41 -5.11
C SER A 23 16.61 -5.78 -4.46
N SER A 24 16.18 -6.82 -5.16
CA SER A 24 16.36 -8.19 -4.68
C SER A 24 16.53 -9.16 -5.83
N ALA A 25 17.22 -10.25 -5.54
CA ALA A 25 17.32 -11.41 -6.41
C ALA A 25 16.68 -12.61 -5.72
N TYR A 26 15.92 -13.40 -6.47
CA TYR A 26 15.31 -14.64 -6.01
C TYR A 26 15.74 -15.78 -6.91
N LEU A 27 16.33 -16.80 -6.31
CA LEU A 27 16.82 -18.01 -6.95
C LEU A 27 16.11 -19.20 -6.32
N SER A 28 15.55 -20.08 -7.14
CA SER A 28 14.80 -21.24 -6.64
C SER A 28 14.95 -22.43 -7.57
N ASN A 29 15.22 -23.59 -6.98
CA ASN A 29 15.27 -24.87 -7.64
C ASN A 29 14.20 -25.77 -7.05
N LYS A 30 13.30 -26.29 -7.87
CA LYS A 30 12.29 -27.25 -7.42
C LYS A 30 12.28 -28.46 -8.33
N VAL A 31 12.08 -29.62 -7.71
CA VAL A 31 11.81 -30.88 -8.39
C VAL A 31 10.46 -31.41 -7.90
N ILE A 32 9.58 -31.73 -8.84
CA ILE A 32 8.29 -32.38 -8.60
C ILE A 32 8.39 -33.80 -9.15
N SER A 33 8.46 -34.77 -8.25
CA SER A 33 8.78 -36.18 -8.56
C SER A 33 7.57 -37.09 -8.70
N ASP A 34 6.36 -36.58 -8.51
CA ASP A 34 5.08 -37.31 -8.62
C ASP A 34 4.66 -37.65 -10.07
N ARG A 35 5.50 -37.29 -11.04
CA ARG A 35 5.32 -37.48 -12.47
C ARG A 35 6.55 -38.16 -13.09
N ASN A 36 6.33 -38.91 -14.15
CA ASN A 36 7.39 -39.57 -14.91
C ASN A 36 7.41 -39.08 -16.38
N PRO A 37 8.46 -38.34 -16.82
CA PRO A 37 9.62 -37.92 -16.05
C PRO A 37 9.31 -36.76 -15.06
N PRO A 38 10.14 -36.57 -14.01
CA PRO A 38 9.98 -35.48 -13.03
C PRO A 38 9.89 -34.08 -13.64
N LEU A 39 9.32 -33.08 -12.91
CA LEU A 39 9.44 -31.66 -13.27
C LEU A 39 10.56 -31.06 -12.49
N ALA A 40 11.62 -30.67 -13.16
CA ALA A 40 12.55 -29.71 -12.59
C ALA A 40 12.22 -28.33 -13.13
N TYR A 41 12.29 -27.33 -12.25
CA TYR A 41 12.38 -25.95 -12.71
C TYR A 41 13.39 -25.14 -11.89
N HIS A 42 14.13 -24.29 -12.60
CA HIS A 42 15.08 -23.34 -12.06
C HIS A 42 14.57 -21.92 -12.35
N GLN A 43 14.27 -21.18 -11.29
CA GLN A 43 13.81 -19.81 -11.35
C GLN A 43 14.92 -18.85 -10.95
N ASN A 44 15.12 -17.82 -11.77
CA ASN A 44 15.94 -16.67 -11.45
C ASN A 44 15.10 -15.41 -11.68
N GLN A 45 14.96 -14.58 -10.65
CA GLN A 45 14.20 -13.36 -10.70
C GLN A 45 15.02 -12.21 -10.12
N SER A 46 14.98 -11.06 -10.79
CA SER A 46 15.48 -9.79 -10.26
C SER A 46 14.30 -8.82 -10.17
N SER A 47 14.15 -8.19 -9.02
CA SER A 47 13.11 -7.20 -8.77
C SER A 47 13.70 -5.89 -8.26
N ASN A 48 13.02 -4.81 -8.60
CA ASN A 48 13.29 -3.48 -8.06
C ASN A 48 11.99 -2.85 -7.60
N GLY A 49 12.07 -2.11 -6.50
CA GLY A 49 10.95 -1.40 -5.91
C GLY A 49 11.33 0.03 -5.58
N LEU A 50 10.36 0.92 -5.73
CA LEU A 50 10.40 2.27 -5.21
C LEU A 50 9.11 2.48 -4.43
N SER A 51 9.21 3.05 -3.23
CA SER A 51 8.03 3.45 -2.48
C SER A 51 8.29 4.73 -1.71
N HIS A 52 7.22 5.48 -1.49
CA HIS A 52 7.21 6.66 -0.67
C HIS A 52 6.01 6.58 0.27
N ALA A 53 6.21 7.02 1.51
CA ALA A 53 5.17 7.06 2.51
C ALA A 53 5.09 8.43 3.17
N HIS A 54 3.86 8.88 3.38
CA HIS A 54 3.52 10.12 4.08
C HIS A 54 2.65 9.74 5.28
N ASN A 55 3.16 9.98 6.48
CA ASN A 55 2.43 9.73 7.72
C ASN A 55 2.26 11.06 8.43
N ALA A 56 1.02 11.44 8.73
CA ALA A 56 0.68 12.68 9.38
C ALA A 56 -0.28 12.41 10.53
N SER A 57 -0.12 13.13 11.63
CA SER A 57 -1.09 13.20 12.71
C SER A 57 -1.25 14.64 13.18
N LEU A 58 -2.47 15.01 13.52
CA LEU A 58 -2.82 16.31 14.09
C LEU A 58 -3.89 16.08 15.15
N GLY A 59 -3.64 16.54 16.36
CA GLY A 59 -4.58 16.39 17.45
C GLY A 59 -4.61 17.62 18.35
N ALA A 60 -5.68 17.71 19.11
CA ALA A 60 -5.85 18.72 20.12
C ALA A 60 -6.61 18.15 21.30
N ASP A 61 -6.13 18.44 22.50
CA ASP A 61 -6.85 18.17 23.73
C ASP A 61 -7.24 19.47 24.41
N TYR A 62 -8.47 19.53 24.89
CA TYR A 62 -8.99 20.66 25.64
C TYR A 62 -9.50 20.19 27.01
N THR A 63 -8.84 20.66 28.06
CA THR A 63 -9.28 20.50 29.45
C THR A 63 -10.34 21.55 29.75
N ILE A 64 -11.59 21.10 29.88
CA ILE A 64 -12.73 21.97 30.20
C ILE A 64 -12.66 22.42 31.66
N ASN A 65 -12.29 21.49 32.56
CA ASN A 65 -11.97 21.73 33.96
C ASN A 65 -11.17 20.54 34.51
N ASP A 66 -10.85 20.55 35.81
CA ASP A 66 -10.05 19.49 36.46
C ASP A 66 -10.66 18.08 36.36
N ARG A 67 -11.94 17.97 35.99
CA ARG A 67 -12.67 16.69 35.89
C ARG A 67 -12.94 16.27 34.45
N HIS A 68 -12.96 17.19 33.50
CA HIS A 68 -13.42 16.93 32.13
C HIS A 68 -12.43 17.39 31.08
N MET A 69 -12.13 16.49 30.14
CA MET A 69 -11.23 16.74 29.03
C MET A 69 -11.81 16.08 27.77
N VAL A 70 -11.66 16.75 26.63
CA VAL A 70 -12.01 16.22 25.31
C VAL A 70 -10.79 16.30 24.41
N GLY A 71 -10.50 15.21 23.70
CA GLY A 71 -9.42 15.10 22.74
C GLY A 71 -9.96 14.82 21.35
N PHE A 72 -9.29 15.36 20.34
CA PHE A 72 -9.52 15.09 18.93
C PHE A 72 -8.21 14.67 18.27
N LEU A 73 -8.28 13.70 17.37
CA LEU A 73 -7.13 13.25 16.60
C LEU A 73 -7.53 12.96 15.15
N ALA A 74 -6.80 13.55 14.22
CA ALA A 74 -6.80 13.22 12.81
C ALA A 74 -5.48 12.54 12.43
N THR A 75 -5.56 11.49 11.63
CA THR A 75 -4.40 10.74 11.13
C THR A 75 -4.51 10.47 9.64
N GLN A 76 -3.37 10.45 8.98
CA GLN A 76 -3.23 10.02 7.59
C GLN A 76 -1.97 9.17 7.47
N ASN A 77 -2.11 7.99 6.86
CA ASN A 77 -0.99 7.14 6.48
C ASN A 77 -1.18 6.79 5.00
N GLN A 78 -0.29 7.26 4.16
CA GLN A 78 -0.32 7.01 2.72
C GLN A 78 0.98 6.33 2.32
N LYS A 79 0.89 5.24 1.56
CA LYS A 79 2.03 4.55 0.99
C LYS A 79 1.77 4.25 -0.47
N GLN A 80 2.63 4.81 -1.31
CA GLN A 80 2.61 4.56 -2.74
C GLN A 80 3.88 3.86 -3.15
N GLY A 81 3.77 2.97 -4.12
CA GLY A 81 4.91 2.22 -4.61
C GLY A 81 4.74 1.78 -6.04
N ASN A 82 5.88 1.57 -6.68
CA ASN A 82 5.99 0.91 -7.95
C ASN A 82 7.04 -0.19 -7.79
N SER A 83 6.72 -1.36 -8.31
CA SER A 83 7.68 -2.45 -8.36
C SER A 83 7.64 -3.12 -9.70
N GLY A 84 8.75 -3.71 -10.08
CA GLY A 84 8.82 -4.52 -11.27
C GLY A 84 9.82 -5.64 -11.06
N PHE A 85 9.60 -6.73 -11.77
CA PHE A 85 10.54 -7.82 -11.79
C PHE A 85 10.68 -8.41 -13.18
N VAL A 86 11.85 -8.95 -13.46
CA VAL A 86 12.08 -9.83 -14.59
C VAL A 86 12.42 -11.18 -14.01
N GLN A 87 11.69 -12.21 -14.43
CA GLN A 87 11.96 -13.57 -14.05
C GLN A 87 12.17 -14.44 -15.28
N GLN A 88 13.04 -15.42 -15.12
CA GLN A 88 13.23 -16.52 -16.03
C GLN A 88 13.02 -17.82 -15.26
N ILE A 89 12.18 -18.68 -15.80
CA ILE A 89 11.97 -20.04 -15.30
C ILE A 89 12.37 -20.99 -16.42
N LEU A 90 13.35 -21.83 -16.14
CA LEU A 90 13.77 -22.93 -17.00
C LEU A 90 13.07 -24.19 -16.53
N PHE A 91 12.42 -24.92 -17.43
CA PHE A 91 11.74 -26.19 -17.14
C PHE A 91 12.45 -27.34 -17.83
N GLY A 92 12.43 -28.51 -17.21
CA GLY A 92 12.83 -29.77 -17.86
C GLY A 92 12.61 -30.98 -16.97
N SER A 93 13.19 -32.11 -17.38
CA SER A 93 13.06 -33.39 -16.68
C SER A 93 14.00 -33.52 -15.46
N ARG A 94 15.07 -32.73 -15.40
CA ARG A 94 16.02 -32.64 -14.28
C ARG A 94 16.66 -31.24 -14.23
N LEU A 95 17.18 -30.85 -13.06
CA LEU A 95 17.85 -29.54 -12.91
C LEU A 95 19.03 -29.43 -13.90
N GLY A 96 19.18 -28.26 -14.52
CA GLY A 96 20.25 -28.00 -15.51
C GLY A 96 19.93 -28.42 -16.95
N LEU A 97 18.87 -29.18 -17.21
CA LEU A 97 18.33 -29.39 -18.56
C LEU A 97 17.08 -28.54 -18.76
N GLY A 98 17.25 -27.41 -19.44
CA GLY A 98 16.14 -26.54 -19.83
C GLY A 98 15.59 -26.96 -21.19
N ASP A 99 14.51 -27.72 -21.21
CA ASP A 99 13.80 -28.13 -22.42
C ASP A 99 12.80 -27.06 -22.87
N SER A 100 12.42 -26.15 -21.97
CA SER A 100 11.62 -24.96 -22.26
C SER A 100 11.87 -23.85 -21.25
N ALA A 101 11.50 -22.61 -21.61
CA ALA A 101 11.66 -21.46 -20.73
C ALA A 101 10.44 -20.53 -20.75
N LEU A 102 10.14 -19.94 -19.60
CA LEU A 102 9.27 -18.79 -19.45
C LEU A 102 10.12 -17.58 -19.06
N VAL A 103 9.99 -16.49 -19.79
CA VAL A 103 10.49 -15.17 -19.39
C VAL A 103 9.29 -14.27 -19.15
N SER A 104 9.20 -13.72 -17.94
CA SER A 104 8.11 -12.86 -17.55
C SER A 104 8.64 -11.51 -17.06
N ARG A 105 8.06 -10.43 -17.59
CA ARG A 105 8.30 -9.07 -17.11
C ARG A 105 7.04 -8.58 -16.42
N ASN A 106 7.16 -8.26 -15.15
CA ASN A 106 6.09 -7.69 -14.36
C ASN A 106 6.34 -6.22 -14.06
N MET A 107 5.27 -5.45 -14.08
CA MET A 107 5.20 -4.12 -13.50
C MET A 107 3.95 -4.06 -12.62
N SER A 108 4.07 -3.47 -11.45
CA SER A 108 2.96 -3.23 -10.55
C SER A 108 3.10 -1.87 -9.88
N SER A 109 1.98 -1.30 -9.49
CA SER A 109 1.93 -0.21 -8.53
C SER A 109 1.10 -0.61 -7.33
N SER A 110 1.31 0.07 -6.21
CA SER A 110 0.46 -0.01 -5.04
C SER A 110 0.18 1.39 -4.53
N ASP A 111 -1.05 1.60 -4.07
CA ASP A 111 -1.48 2.79 -3.36
C ASP A 111 -2.28 2.32 -2.15
N LEU A 112 -1.84 2.68 -0.96
CA LEU A 112 -2.52 2.43 0.29
C LEU A 112 -2.73 3.78 0.98
N LEU A 113 -3.97 4.09 1.31
CA LEU A 113 -4.33 5.28 2.07
C LEU A 113 -5.22 4.89 3.24
N THR A 114 -4.79 5.25 4.44
CA THR A 114 -5.57 5.14 5.67
C THR A 114 -5.74 6.52 6.27
N THR A 115 -6.98 6.96 6.43
CA THR A 115 -7.31 8.23 7.10
C THR A 115 -8.20 7.95 8.29
N GLY A 116 -7.90 8.51 9.45
CA GLY A 116 -8.67 8.29 10.67
C GLY A 116 -9.02 9.60 11.35
N LEU A 117 -10.23 9.66 11.89
CA LEU A 117 -10.68 10.69 12.82
C LEU A 117 -11.11 10.01 14.11
N SER A 118 -10.69 10.51 15.26
CA SER A 118 -11.20 10.07 16.55
C SER A 118 -11.43 11.23 17.50
N VAL A 119 -12.42 11.04 18.35
CA VAL A 119 -12.78 11.91 19.46
C VAL A 119 -12.76 11.06 20.71
N ASN A 120 -12.08 11.52 21.74
CA ASN A 120 -12.08 10.90 23.05
C ASN A 120 -12.54 11.90 24.11
N SER A 121 -13.16 11.41 25.18
CA SER A 121 -13.47 12.24 26.34
C SER A 121 -13.19 11.51 27.63
N ARG A 122 -12.72 12.27 28.60
CA ARG A 122 -12.43 11.82 29.96
C ARG A 122 -13.31 12.57 30.94
N HIS A 123 -14.06 11.84 31.75
CA HIS A 123 -14.93 12.40 32.77
C HIS A 123 -14.65 11.79 34.14
N THR A 124 -14.22 12.64 35.08
CA THR A 124 -14.08 12.29 36.50
C THR A 124 -15.41 12.60 37.19
N LEU A 125 -16.17 11.56 37.53
CA LEU A 125 -17.56 11.68 37.97
C LEU A 125 -17.69 12.02 39.47
N SER A 126 -16.69 11.68 40.28
CA SER A 126 -16.68 11.98 41.72
C SER A 126 -15.28 12.33 42.21
N ALA A 127 -15.20 13.03 43.36
CA ALA A 127 -13.92 13.28 44.04
C ALA A 127 -13.23 11.98 44.50
N GLY A 128 -13.98 10.88 44.60
CA GLY A 128 -13.46 9.54 44.89
C GLY A 128 -12.76 8.86 43.72
N GLY A 129 -12.53 9.54 42.59
CA GLY A 129 -11.73 9.04 41.47
C GLY A 129 -12.48 8.17 40.46
N GLN A 130 -13.82 8.16 40.51
CA GLN A 130 -14.68 7.48 39.55
C GLN A 130 -14.49 8.08 38.15
N LEU A 131 -14.26 7.23 37.15
CA LEU A 131 -13.81 7.64 35.83
C LEU A 131 -14.69 7.02 34.73
N LEU A 132 -15.10 7.83 33.77
CA LEU A 132 -15.72 7.40 32.52
C LEU A 132 -14.87 7.89 31.35
N LEU A 133 -14.50 6.97 30.47
CA LEU A 133 -13.79 7.24 29.22
C LEU A 133 -14.71 6.88 28.05
N LEU A 134 -14.88 7.81 27.12
CA LEU A 134 -15.62 7.58 25.88
C LEU A 134 -14.67 7.78 24.71
N ASP A 135 -14.76 6.93 23.71
CA ASP A 135 -14.00 7.05 22.46
C ASP A 135 -14.91 6.73 21.28
N ALA A 136 -14.84 7.58 20.27
CA ALA A 136 -15.51 7.39 19.00
C ALA A 136 -14.50 7.61 17.88
N GLY A 137 -14.47 6.69 16.92
CA GLY A 137 -13.52 6.72 15.82
C GLY A 137 -14.17 6.35 14.49
N HIS A 138 -13.67 6.96 13.42
CA HIS A 138 -13.99 6.59 12.05
C HIS A 138 -12.70 6.52 11.23
N THR A 139 -12.40 5.35 10.68
CA THR A 139 -11.20 5.10 9.88
C THR A 139 -11.58 4.59 8.50
N ARG A 140 -11.00 5.19 7.48
CA ARG A 140 -11.18 4.82 6.08
C ARG A 140 -9.90 4.23 5.53
N TYR A 141 -10.01 3.04 4.97
CA TYR A 141 -8.96 2.31 4.28
C TYR A 141 -9.26 2.30 2.78
N ARG A 142 -8.25 2.63 1.98
CA ARG A 142 -8.28 2.51 0.53
C ARG A 142 -7.02 1.80 0.09
N SER A 143 -7.18 0.82 -0.78
CA SER A 143 -6.07 0.13 -1.42
C SER A 143 -6.33 0.00 -2.91
N GLY A 144 -5.26 0.06 -3.70
CA GLY A 144 -5.30 -0.16 -5.13
C GLY A 144 -3.95 -0.62 -5.62
N GLY A 145 -3.93 -1.45 -6.66
CA GLY A 145 -2.66 -1.91 -7.19
C GLY A 145 -2.77 -2.64 -8.51
N PRO A 146 -2.78 -1.92 -9.65
CA PRO A 146 -2.72 -2.58 -10.92
C PRO A 146 -1.37 -3.26 -11.12
N ALA A 147 -1.41 -4.41 -11.78
CA ALA A 147 -0.25 -5.19 -12.15
C ALA A 147 -0.39 -5.69 -13.59
N SER A 148 0.72 -5.71 -14.32
CA SER A 148 0.79 -6.24 -15.69
C SER A 148 1.93 -7.23 -15.82
N PHE A 149 1.71 -8.29 -16.57
CA PHE A 149 2.66 -9.36 -16.83
C PHE A 149 2.76 -9.58 -18.34
N ASP A 150 3.97 -9.43 -18.87
CA ASP A 150 4.31 -9.82 -20.24
C ASP A 150 5.09 -11.14 -20.20
N ASN A 151 4.46 -12.21 -20.67
CA ASN A 151 5.02 -13.55 -20.65
C ASN A 151 5.44 -13.97 -22.07
N SER A 152 6.69 -14.43 -22.18
CA SER A 152 7.27 -14.99 -23.40
C SER A 152 7.74 -16.42 -23.14
N TYR A 153 7.57 -17.29 -24.13
CA TYR A 153 7.73 -18.72 -23.97
C TYR A 153 8.65 -19.28 -25.05
N TYR A 154 9.61 -20.10 -24.64
CA TYR A 154 10.67 -20.61 -25.50
C TYR A 154 10.79 -22.12 -25.39
N ASP A 155 11.22 -22.77 -26.47
CA ASP A 155 11.59 -24.19 -26.50
C ASP A 155 13.09 -24.40 -26.18
N ALA A 156 13.53 -25.65 -26.22
CA ALA A 156 14.92 -26.05 -25.99
C ALA A 156 15.92 -25.40 -26.96
N ARG A 157 15.46 -25.00 -28.16
CA ARG A 157 16.27 -24.31 -29.19
C ARG A 157 16.24 -22.79 -29.01
N ARG A 158 15.60 -22.29 -27.96
CA ARG A 158 15.35 -20.86 -27.68
C ARG A 158 14.48 -20.17 -28.74
N ALA A 159 13.76 -20.94 -29.55
CA ALA A 159 12.75 -20.40 -30.45
C ALA A 159 11.45 -20.15 -29.67
N ALA A 160 10.65 -19.17 -30.11
CA ALA A 160 9.36 -18.90 -29.49
C ALA A 160 8.44 -20.13 -29.66
N SER A 161 8.07 -20.76 -28.54
CA SER A 161 7.29 -22.01 -28.55
C SER A 161 5.78 -21.75 -28.61
N ARG A 162 5.33 -20.57 -28.16
CA ARG A 162 3.95 -20.11 -28.28
C ARG A 162 3.90 -18.59 -28.35
N ARG A 163 2.75 -18.07 -28.79
CA ARG A 163 2.49 -16.63 -28.80
C ARG A 163 2.61 -16.07 -27.38
N GLY A 164 3.30 -14.93 -27.27
CA GLY A 164 3.42 -14.21 -26.00
C GLY A 164 2.07 -13.77 -25.46
N GLU A 165 2.01 -13.55 -24.16
CA GLU A 165 0.78 -13.27 -23.44
C GLU A 165 0.95 -12.00 -22.59
N HIS A 166 -0.08 -11.17 -22.57
CA HIS A 166 -0.19 -10.01 -21.70
C HIS A 166 -1.35 -10.22 -20.73
N ILE A 167 -1.07 -10.17 -19.43
CA ILE A 167 -2.08 -10.26 -18.36
C ILE A 167 -2.05 -8.96 -17.57
N GLY A 168 -3.19 -8.30 -17.44
CA GLY A 168 -3.37 -7.14 -16.57
C GLY A 168 -4.38 -7.46 -15.47
N ASN A 169 -4.06 -7.10 -14.24
CA ASN A 169 -4.99 -7.05 -13.12
C ASN A 169 -5.10 -5.60 -12.65
N ASP A 170 -6.30 -5.19 -12.30
CA ASP A 170 -6.59 -3.92 -11.64
C ASP A 170 -7.58 -4.21 -10.51
N ALA A 171 -7.07 -4.17 -9.28
CA ALA A 171 -7.85 -4.43 -8.08
C ALA A 171 -7.77 -3.24 -7.14
N SER A 172 -8.92 -2.83 -6.60
CA SER A 172 -9.04 -1.77 -5.61
C SER A 172 -10.12 -2.09 -4.58
N GLU A 173 -9.89 -1.71 -3.33
CA GLU A 173 -10.80 -1.90 -2.21
C GLU A 173 -10.94 -0.64 -1.37
N LYS A 174 -12.12 -0.47 -0.78
CA LYS A 174 -12.39 0.57 0.20
C LYS A 174 -13.19 -0.03 1.36
N ILE A 175 -12.73 0.24 2.58
CA ILE A 175 -13.36 -0.19 3.82
C ILE A 175 -13.42 1.02 4.76
N ASP A 176 -14.60 1.34 5.23
CA ASP A 176 -14.82 2.32 6.29
C ASP A 176 -15.10 1.56 7.60
N LEU A 177 -14.54 2.01 8.72
CA LEU A 177 -14.66 1.36 10.03
C LEU A 177 -15.03 2.41 11.06
N THR A 178 -16.22 2.28 11.63
CA THR A 178 -16.68 3.11 12.74
C THR A 178 -16.58 2.33 14.05
N THR A 179 -16.02 2.94 15.09
CA THR A 179 -15.87 2.33 16.42
C THR A 179 -16.41 3.24 17.50
N LEU A 180 -17.05 2.64 18.50
CA LEU A 180 -17.47 3.29 19.74
C LEU A 180 -16.96 2.48 20.92
N LYS A 181 -16.47 3.16 21.95
CA LYS A 181 -15.98 2.55 23.18
C LYS A 181 -16.42 3.37 24.39
N ALA A 182 -16.79 2.68 25.46
CA ALA A 182 -17.03 3.28 26.77
C ALA A 182 -16.38 2.42 27.83
N ASP A 183 -15.50 2.99 28.64
CA ASP A 183 -14.88 2.32 29.78
C ASP A 183 -15.20 3.08 31.06
N TYR A 184 -15.57 2.34 32.10
CA TYR A 184 -15.94 2.88 33.40
C TYR A 184 -15.09 2.24 34.49
N SER A 185 -14.59 3.06 35.41
CA SER A 185 -13.71 2.66 36.50
C SER A 185 -14.23 3.22 37.82
N LEU A 186 -14.43 2.34 38.80
CA LEU A 186 -14.90 2.67 40.14
C LEU A 186 -13.86 2.24 41.19
N PRO A 187 -13.17 3.20 41.84
CA PRO A 187 -12.36 2.91 43.02
C PRO A 187 -13.26 2.41 44.16
N MET A 188 -12.84 1.34 44.83
CA MET A 188 -13.50 0.80 46.01
C MET A 188 -12.67 1.08 47.27
N GLY A 189 -13.30 1.00 48.44
CA GLY A 189 -12.60 1.05 49.72
C GLY A 189 -11.54 -0.06 49.84
N GLY A 190 -10.47 0.19 50.60
CA GLY A 190 -9.39 -0.77 50.79
C GLY A 190 -8.44 -0.92 49.60
N GLY A 191 -8.43 0.03 48.66
CA GLY A 191 -7.52 0.04 47.50
C GLY A 191 -7.99 -0.82 46.32
N GLY A 192 -9.19 -1.40 46.39
CA GLY A 192 -9.79 -2.14 45.28
C GLY A 192 -10.25 -1.22 44.14
N LYS A 193 -10.45 -1.79 42.94
CA LYS A 193 -10.95 -1.06 41.76
C LYS A 193 -11.82 -2.00 40.92
N LEU A 194 -13.01 -1.55 40.55
CA LEU A 194 -13.85 -2.21 39.54
C LEU A 194 -13.68 -1.52 38.20
N GLU A 195 -13.59 -2.30 37.13
CA GLU A 195 -13.60 -1.80 35.76
C GLU A 195 -14.64 -2.56 34.95
N ALA A 196 -15.39 -1.84 34.12
CA ALA A 196 -16.34 -2.38 33.16
C ALA A 196 -16.27 -1.59 31.87
N GLY A 197 -16.46 -2.23 30.71
CA GLY A 197 -16.35 -1.55 29.43
C GLY A 197 -17.18 -2.20 28.33
N LEU A 198 -17.51 -1.40 27.32
CA LEU A 198 -18.26 -1.78 26.13
C LEU A 198 -17.53 -1.28 24.88
N LYS A 199 -17.52 -2.10 23.83
CA LYS A 199 -16.97 -1.73 22.52
C LYS A 199 -17.87 -2.23 21.41
N ALA A 200 -18.13 -1.35 20.45
CA ALA A 200 -18.83 -1.66 19.20
C ALA A 200 -17.96 -1.25 18.00
N ALA A 201 -18.04 -2.03 16.93
CA ALA A 201 -17.34 -1.77 15.68
C ALA A 201 -18.23 -2.15 14.49
N ALA A 202 -18.31 -1.27 13.49
CA ALA A 202 -19.11 -1.44 12.30
C ALA A 202 -18.23 -1.22 11.05
N PRO A 203 -17.76 -2.29 10.40
CA PRO A 203 -17.09 -2.20 9.11
C PRO A 203 -18.10 -2.09 7.97
N GLU A 204 -17.84 -1.21 7.03
CA GLU A 204 -18.61 -1.02 5.79
C GLU A 204 -17.66 -1.11 4.60
N ALA A 205 -17.85 -2.12 3.76
CA ALA A 205 -17.07 -2.29 2.54
C ALA A 205 -17.89 -1.81 1.33
N GLU A 206 -17.39 -0.81 0.61
CA GLU A 206 -18.03 -0.32 -0.63
C GLU A 206 -17.75 -1.23 -1.85
N GLY A 207 -17.10 -2.37 -1.62
CA GLY A 207 -16.90 -3.44 -2.59
C GLY A 207 -15.51 -3.47 -3.22
N THR A 208 -15.02 -4.68 -3.47
CA THR A 208 -13.79 -4.94 -4.22
C THR A 208 -14.07 -4.81 -5.70
N LYS A 209 -13.42 -3.85 -6.38
CA LYS A 209 -13.42 -3.79 -7.84
C LYS A 209 -12.18 -4.52 -8.33
N ALA A 210 -12.37 -5.66 -8.98
CA ALA A 210 -11.30 -6.42 -9.60
C ALA A 210 -11.59 -6.60 -11.09
N ARG A 211 -10.60 -6.28 -11.93
CA ARG A 211 -10.68 -6.50 -13.37
C ARG A 211 -9.43 -7.22 -13.86
N LEU A 212 -9.65 -8.43 -14.38
CA LEU A 212 -8.64 -9.17 -15.11
C LEU A 212 -8.78 -8.90 -16.61
N ARG A 213 -7.67 -8.64 -17.29
CA ARG A 213 -7.57 -8.53 -18.73
C ARG A 213 -6.51 -9.49 -19.23
N ARG A 214 -6.83 -10.25 -20.27
CA ARG A 214 -5.88 -11.10 -20.97
C ARG A 214 -5.82 -10.68 -22.43
N GLY A 215 -4.63 -10.55 -22.98
CA GLY A 215 -4.41 -10.15 -24.35
C GLY A 215 -3.06 -10.60 -24.87
N PHE A 216 -2.68 -10.05 -26.02
CA PHE A 216 -1.38 -10.28 -26.62
C PHE A 216 -0.52 -9.03 -26.46
N PRO A 217 0.79 -9.17 -26.22
CA PRO A 217 1.67 -8.01 -26.12
C PRO A 217 1.63 -7.20 -27.41
N ALA A 218 1.44 -5.88 -27.30
CA ALA A 218 1.43 -5.00 -28.44
C ALA A 218 2.79 -5.06 -29.14
N GLY A 219 2.81 -5.44 -30.42
CA GLY A 219 4.03 -5.41 -31.22
C GLY A 219 4.70 -4.03 -31.10
N ARG A 220 6.03 -3.99 -30.98
CA ARG A 220 6.81 -2.74 -30.90
C ARG A 220 6.36 -1.80 -32.02
N ARG A 221 5.51 -0.83 -31.68
CA ARG A 221 5.25 0.29 -32.58
C ARG A 221 6.52 1.10 -32.61
N GLU A 222 7.25 0.95 -33.71
CA GLU A 222 8.36 1.80 -34.08
C GLU A 222 7.89 3.25 -33.95
N ARG A 223 8.41 3.96 -32.95
CA ARG A 223 8.16 5.40 -32.80
C ARG A 223 8.78 6.06 -34.02
N ARG A 224 7.97 6.28 -35.07
CA ARG A 224 8.32 7.19 -36.16
C ARG A 224 8.72 8.51 -35.51
N ARG A 225 10.03 8.81 -35.57
CA ARG A 225 10.58 10.08 -35.13
C ARG A 225 9.82 11.17 -35.87
N ARG A 226 8.99 11.94 -35.16
CA ARG A 226 8.45 13.19 -35.68
C ARG A 226 9.66 14.08 -35.96
N ARG A 227 9.89 14.42 -37.23
CA ARG A 227 10.85 15.46 -37.61
C ARG A 227 10.47 16.75 -36.89
N PRO A 228 11.43 17.51 -36.33
CA PRO A 228 11.12 18.82 -35.79
C PRO A 228 10.74 19.78 -36.93
N PRO A 229 9.89 20.78 -36.67
CA PRO A 229 9.54 21.79 -37.66
C PRO A 229 10.76 22.65 -38.01
N ARG A 230 10.92 22.96 -39.30
CA ARG A 230 11.92 23.91 -39.81
C ARG A 230 11.64 25.29 -39.21
N LEU A 231 12.62 25.84 -38.50
CA LEU A 231 12.67 27.27 -38.18
C LEU A 231 12.94 28.05 -39.47
N GLU A 232 11.95 28.79 -39.95
CA GLU A 232 12.17 29.85 -40.93
C GLU A 232 13.00 30.95 -40.28
N ARG A 233 14.18 31.20 -40.84
CA ARG A 233 14.99 32.40 -40.54
C ARG A 233 14.27 33.61 -41.12
N ARG A 234 13.72 34.47 -40.26
CA ARG A 234 13.46 35.86 -40.62
C ARG A 234 14.81 36.54 -40.88
N ARG A 235 14.99 37.06 -42.10
CA ARG A 235 16.08 37.96 -42.44
C ARG A 235 15.68 39.34 -41.90
N ASP A 236 16.37 39.80 -40.87
CA ASP A 236 16.42 41.23 -40.56
C ASP A 236 17.42 41.87 -41.52
N SER A 237 16.92 42.78 -42.34
CA SER A 237 17.72 43.69 -43.16
C SER A 237 18.07 44.91 -42.32
N SER A 238 19.34 45.04 -41.96
CA SER A 238 19.94 46.29 -41.50
C SER A 238 21.26 46.51 -42.24
N GLY A 239 21.31 47.61 -42.97
CA GLY A 239 22.49 48.12 -43.67
C GLY A 239 22.15 49.47 -44.30
N PRO A 240 23.08 50.44 -44.25
CA PRO A 240 22.83 51.88 -44.09
C PRO A 240 22.18 52.59 -45.28
#